data_AF-A0A1V4SSZ5-F1
#
_entry.id   AF-A0A1V4SSZ5-F1
#
_cell.length_a   1.000
_cell.length_b   1.000
_cell.length_c   1.000
_cell.angle_alpha   90.00
_cell.angle_beta   90.00
_cell.angle_gamma   90.00
#
_symmetry.space_group_name_H-M   'P 1'
#
loop_
_entity.id
_entity.type
_entity.pdbx_description
1 polymer ?
#
loop_
_entity_poly.entity_id
_entity_poly.type
_entity_poly.pdbx_seq_one_letter_code
_entity_poly.pdbx_strand_id
1 'polypeptide(L)'
;MEQKAKKITRYTNQSTGEFSEKVQWVDLQFDDEGYLFWSRKANVKTFLEVPLPEEFTWAEKGRIHELKHYILKDNQFLVYRSGNTIKPITTIEMSKVLDMSDRQCKALIKKMKRASVITEISFDGLVYFVFNPLYGFKEKRLTLNVFLFFQEEFKKVLPKWVIDKFLEEAIELRPKFQVIK
;
A
#
# COMPACT_ATOMS: atom_id res chain seq x y z
N MET A 1 23.46 1.47 5.46
CA MET A 1 23.68 2.84 4.95
C MET A 1 22.68 3.06 3.83
N GLU A 2 21.77 4.05 3.93
CA GLU A 2 20.81 4.35 2.85
C GLU A 2 21.59 4.62 1.55
N GLN A 3 21.48 3.72 0.57
CA GLN A 3 22.03 3.96 -0.75
C GLN A 3 21.15 5.01 -1.45
N LYS A 4 21.73 6.14 -1.83
CA LYS A 4 21.03 7.20 -2.58
C LYS A 4 21.54 7.26 -4.02
N ALA A 5 20.64 7.47 -4.97
CA ALA A 5 21.01 7.75 -6.35
C ALA A 5 21.47 9.21 -6.51
N LYS A 6 22.50 9.41 -7.34
CA LYS A 6 22.94 10.74 -7.78
C LYS A 6 22.08 11.20 -8.96
N LYS A 7 21.33 12.29 -8.78
CA LYS A 7 20.61 12.99 -9.85
C LYS A 7 21.41 14.21 -10.28
N ILE A 8 21.71 14.31 -11.58
CA ILE A 8 22.39 15.47 -12.19
C ILE A 8 21.40 16.11 -13.16
N THR A 9 21.15 17.41 -12.99
CA THR A 9 20.39 18.23 -13.94
C THR A 9 21.34 19.24 -14.55
N ARG A 10 21.55 19.16 -15.86
CA ARG A 10 22.40 20.07 -16.62
C ARG A 10 21.53 21.04 -17.42
N TYR A 11 21.78 22.32 -17.25
CA TYR A 11 21.21 23.39 -18.06
C TYR A 11 22.29 23.87 -19.01
N THR A 12 22.04 23.80 -20.32
CA THR A 12 23.00 24.23 -21.34
C THR A 12 22.37 25.35 -22.16
N ASN A 13 23.05 26.49 -22.25
CA ASN A 13 22.69 27.57 -23.15
C ASN A 13 23.05 27.15 -24.58
N GLN A 14 22.05 27.06 -25.46
CA GLN A 14 22.25 26.60 -26.83
C GLN A 14 23.07 27.58 -27.69
N SER A 15 23.07 28.88 -27.38
CA SER A 15 23.78 29.88 -28.17
C SER A 15 25.23 30.09 -27.73
N THR A 16 25.53 30.02 -26.43
CA THR A 16 26.88 30.26 -25.88
C THR A 16 27.65 28.99 -25.54
N GLY A 17 26.96 27.84 -25.43
CA GLY A 17 27.55 26.59 -24.97
C GLY A 17 27.84 26.53 -23.46
N GLU A 18 27.60 27.63 -22.73
CA GLU A 18 27.75 27.66 -21.28
C GLU A 18 26.76 26.71 -20.61
N PHE A 19 27.17 26.07 -19.52
CA PHE A 19 26.29 25.19 -18.77
C PHE A 19 26.41 25.37 -17.26
N SER A 20 25.34 25.02 -16.56
CA SER A 20 25.33 24.86 -15.11
C SER A 20 24.79 23.49 -14.74
N GLU A 21 25.30 22.93 -13.65
CA GLU A 21 24.85 21.63 -13.14
C GLU A 21 24.28 21.77 -11.74
N LYS A 22 23.18 21.07 -11.51
CA LYS A 22 22.60 20.87 -10.19
C LYS A 22 22.67 19.39 -9.85
N VAL A 23 23.39 19.08 -8.77
CA VAL A 23 23.49 17.73 -8.22
C VAL A 23 22.53 17.60 -7.04
N GLN A 24 21.78 16.50 -7.02
CA GLN A 24 20.89 16.14 -5.91
C GLN A 24 21.05 14.66 -5.59
N TRP A 25 20.96 14.29 -4.32
CA TRP A 25 20.87 12.88 -3.89
C TRP A 25 19.41 12.54 -3.67
N VAL A 26 18.94 11.48 -4.30
CA VAL A 26 17.54 11.03 -4.26
C VAL A 26 17.47 9.58 -3.84
N ASP A 27 16.36 9.19 -3.22
CA ASP A 27 16.15 7.80 -2.82
C ASP A 27 16.14 6.87 -4.04
N LEU A 28 16.64 5.66 -3.84
CA LEU A 28 16.56 4.61 -4.85
C LEU A 28 15.09 4.21 -5.06
N GLN A 29 14.75 3.95 -6.32
CA GLN A 29 13.41 3.51 -6.68
C GLN A 29 13.07 2.14 -6.06
N PHE A 30 14.07 1.32 -5.77
CA PHE A 30 13.93 0.05 -5.06
C PHE A 30 15.19 -0.17 -4.23
N ASP A 31 15.04 -0.49 -2.96
CA ASP A 31 16.11 -0.88 -2.04
C ASP A 31 15.62 -1.95 -1.06
N ASP A 32 16.40 -2.25 -0.03
CA ASP A 32 16.12 -3.31 0.96
C ASP A 32 14.83 -3.05 1.76
N GLU A 33 14.34 -1.81 1.81
CA GLU A 33 13.05 -1.46 2.42
C GLU A 33 11.87 -1.68 1.45
N GLY A 34 12.16 -1.96 0.19
CA GLY A 34 11.21 -2.25 -0.87
C GLY A 34 11.16 -1.18 -1.96
N TYR A 35 10.10 -1.25 -2.76
CA TYR A 35 9.89 -0.36 -3.90
C TYR A 35 9.35 0.99 -3.44
N LEU A 36 9.97 2.10 -3.84
CA LEU A 36 9.48 3.45 -3.62
C LEU A 36 8.15 3.63 -4.36
N PHE A 37 7.06 3.38 -3.65
CA PHE A 37 5.69 3.42 -4.10
C PHE A 37 5.15 4.86 -3.96
N TRP A 38 5.95 5.81 -4.45
CA TRP A 38 5.63 7.24 -4.48
C TRP A 38 5.71 7.82 -5.88
N SER A 39 4.83 8.78 -6.15
CA SER A 39 4.44 9.21 -7.50
C SER A 39 5.52 10.03 -8.21
N ARG A 40 5.74 9.71 -9.48
CA ARG A 40 6.29 10.66 -10.45
C ARG A 40 5.24 10.85 -11.55
N LYS A 41 4.85 12.12 -11.80
CA LYS A 41 4.12 12.65 -12.99
C LYS A 41 2.66 13.11 -12.83
N ALA A 42 2.29 13.83 -11.77
CA ALA A 42 1.15 14.75 -11.84
C ALA A 42 1.43 16.05 -11.07
N ASN A 43 1.01 17.20 -11.63
CA ASN A 43 1.09 18.51 -10.98
C ASN A 43 0.13 18.65 -9.77
N VAL A 44 -0.74 17.65 -9.57
CA VAL A 44 -1.59 17.51 -8.39
C VAL A 44 -1.03 16.37 -7.55
N LYS A 45 -0.67 16.64 -6.29
CA LYS A 45 -0.13 15.67 -5.33
C LYS A 45 -1.20 14.73 -4.77
N THR A 46 -2.05 14.17 -5.62
CA THR A 46 -3.02 13.14 -5.22
C THR A 46 -2.75 11.90 -6.02
N PHE A 47 -2.71 10.79 -5.30
CA PHE A 47 -2.20 9.48 -5.70
C PHE A 47 -2.84 8.92 -6.99
N LEU A 48 -2.26 7.79 -7.44
CA LEU A 48 -3.03 6.63 -7.90
C LEU A 48 -3.99 6.16 -6.78
N GLU A 49 -4.84 7.05 -6.24
CA GLU A 49 -6.00 6.62 -5.49
C GLU A 49 -6.94 6.21 -6.60
N VAL A 50 -6.80 4.93 -6.97
CA VAL A 50 -7.79 4.33 -7.85
C VAL A 50 -9.11 4.59 -7.13
N PRO A 51 -10.07 5.28 -7.75
CA PRO A 51 -11.32 5.56 -7.09
C PRO A 51 -11.90 4.21 -6.64
N LEU A 52 -12.45 4.18 -5.42
CA LEU A 52 -13.16 2.99 -4.97
C LEU A 52 -14.21 2.62 -6.03
N PRO A 53 -14.35 1.33 -6.37
CA PRO A 53 -15.29 0.86 -7.38
C PRO A 53 -16.68 1.50 -7.24
N GLU A 54 -17.33 1.76 -8.37
CA GLU A 54 -18.61 2.48 -8.40
C GLU A 54 -19.72 1.75 -7.65
N GLU A 55 -19.57 0.44 -7.43
CA GLU A 55 -20.51 -0.35 -6.64
C GLU A 55 -20.65 0.15 -5.19
N PHE A 56 -19.65 0.85 -4.63
CA PHE A 56 -19.74 1.41 -3.28
C PHE A 56 -20.59 2.69 -3.23
N THR A 57 -21.56 2.69 -2.32
CA THR A 57 -22.36 3.86 -1.99
C THR A 57 -21.49 4.95 -1.34
N TRP A 58 -21.99 6.19 -1.33
CA TRP A 58 -21.28 7.31 -0.72
C TRP A 58 -20.97 7.07 0.77
N ALA A 59 -21.93 6.51 1.51
CA ALA A 59 -21.73 6.15 2.92
C ALA A 59 -20.69 5.04 3.12
N GLU A 60 -20.66 4.03 2.25
CA GLU A 60 -19.64 2.98 2.29
C GLU A 60 -18.25 3.54 1.96
N LYS A 61 -18.14 4.43 0.96
CA LYS A 61 -16.89 5.11 0.61
C LYS A 61 -16.33 5.91 1.79
N GLY A 62 -17.19 6.66 2.49
CA GLY A 62 -16.80 7.38 3.71
C GLY A 62 -16.29 6.45 4.81
N ARG A 63 -16.95 5.30 5.01
CA ARG A 63 -16.52 4.30 5.99
C ARG A 63 -15.22 3.59 5.61
N ILE A 64 -15.02 3.27 4.34
CA ILE A 64 -13.75 2.70 3.84
C ILE A 64 -12.62 3.73 4.02
N HIS A 65 -12.91 5.01 3.79
CA HIS A 65 -11.95 6.07 4.07
C HIS A 65 -11.59 6.13 5.57
N GLU A 66 -12.56 5.98 6.47
CA GLU A 66 -12.32 5.91 7.92
C GLU A 66 -11.37 4.77 8.30
N LEU A 67 -11.48 3.60 7.67
CA LEU A 67 -10.56 2.47 7.90
C LEU A 67 -9.10 2.81 7.60
N LYS A 68 -8.82 3.80 6.74
CA LYS A 68 -7.44 4.22 6.47
C LYS A 68 -6.74 4.68 7.75
N HIS A 69 -7.45 5.23 8.73
CA HIS A 69 -6.86 5.64 10.01
C HIS A 69 -6.32 4.46 10.82
N TYR A 70 -6.84 3.25 10.61
CA TYR A 70 -6.51 2.02 11.33
C TYR A 70 -5.44 1.16 10.64
N ILE A 71 -4.92 1.61 9.49
CA ILE A 71 -3.82 0.94 8.80
C ILE A 71 -2.55 1.02 9.64
N LEU A 72 -1.89 -0.11 9.89
CA LEU A 72 -0.54 -0.19 10.41
C LEU A 72 0.45 0.02 9.25
N LYS A 73 1.38 0.94 9.44
CA LYS A 73 2.29 1.44 8.41
C LYS A 73 3.03 0.34 7.66
N ASP A 74 3.68 -0.56 8.38
CA ASP A 74 4.67 -1.49 7.83
C ASP A 74 4.07 -2.60 6.94
N ASN A 75 2.84 -3.03 7.23
CA ASN A 75 2.22 -4.23 6.64
C ASN A 75 0.78 -4.01 6.14
N GLN A 76 0.26 -2.79 6.25
CA GLN A 76 -1.10 -2.42 5.90
C GLN A 76 -2.21 -3.14 6.67
N PHE A 77 -1.88 -3.77 7.81
CA PHE A 77 -2.87 -4.45 8.63
C PHE A 77 -3.84 -3.44 9.26
N LEU A 78 -5.12 -3.77 9.28
CA LEU A 78 -6.12 -3.03 10.02
C LEU A 78 -6.05 -3.43 11.49
N VAL A 79 -5.64 -2.49 12.32
CA VAL A 79 -5.39 -2.70 13.75
C VAL A 79 -5.99 -1.59 14.58
N TYR A 80 -6.26 -1.88 15.85
CA TYR A 80 -6.65 -0.89 16.83
C TYR A 80 -5.73 -0.99 18.06
N ARG A 81 -5.64 0.12 18.80
CA ARG A 81 -4.85 0.18 20.03
C ARG A 81 -5.73 -0.15 21.23
N SER A 82 -5.28 -1.10 22.04
CA SER A 82 -5.90 -1.49 23.31
C SER A 82 -4.83 -1.40 24.41
N GLY A 83 -4.83 -0.28 25.13
CA GLY A 83 -3.76 0.06 26.07
C GLY A 83 -2.39 0.18 25.38
N ASN A 84 -1.44 -0.65 25.81
CA ASN A 84 -0.09 -0.73 25.22
C ASN A 84 0.06 -1.82 24.16
N THR A 85 -1.04 -2.44 23.73
CA THR A 85 -1.01 -3.50 22.73
C THR A 85 -1.71 -3.07 21.44
N ILE A 86 -1.18 -3.50 20.31
CA ILE A 86 -1.81 -3.39 18.99
C ILE A 86 -2.51 -4.70 18.72
N LYS A 87 -3.81 -4.63 18.37
CA LYS A 87 -4.64 -5.82 18.12
C LYS A 87 -5.24 -5.77 16.72
N PRO A 88 -5.41 -6.92 16.04
CA PRO A 88 -6.11 -6.98 14.76
C PRO A 88 -7.55 -6.48 14.92
N ILE A 89 -8.04 -5.71 13.94
CA ILE A 89 -9.47 -5.41 13.86
C ILE A 89 -10.20 -6.69 13.44
N THR A 90 -11.14 -7.13 14.26
CA THR A 90 -12.09 -8.19 13.92
C THR A 90 -13.34 -7.60 13.28
N THR A 91 -14.23 -8.41 12.73
CA THR A 91 -15.55 -7.94 12.25
C THR A 91 -16.34 -7.22 13.33
N ILE A 92 -16.25 -7.68 14.59
CA ILE A 92 -16.92 -7.05 15.73
C ILE A 92 -16.33 -5.65 15.96
N GLU A 93 -15.01 -5.52 16.00
CA GLU A 93 -14.37 -4.21 16.19
C GLU A 93 -14.59 -3.29 14.99
N MET A 94 -14.60 -3.82 13.77
CA MET A 94 -14.88 -3.05 12.57
C MET A 94 -16.30 -2.48 12.59
N SER A 95 -17.29 -3.24 13.05
CA SER A 95 -18.68 -2.74 13.14
C SER A 95 -18.81 -1.57 14.13
N LYS A 96 -18.06 -1.60 15.24
CA LYS A 96 -17.98 -0.49 16.20
C LYS A 96 -17.27 0.73 15.60
N VAL A 97 -16.11 0.52 14.96
CA VAL A 97 -15.32 1.58 14.33
C VAL A 97 -16.13 2.29 13.24
N LEU A 98 -16.92 1.55 12.47
CA LEU A 98 -17.70 2.08 11.34
C LEU A 98 -19.12 2.52 11.70
N ASP A 99 -19.47 2.47 12.99
CA ASP A 99 -20.79 2.77 13.54
C ASP A 99 -21.92 2.15 12.70
N MET A 100 -21.94 0.81 12.67
CA MET A 100 -22.93 0.05 11.92
C MET A 100 -23.27 -1.28 12.58
N SER A 101 -24.42 -1.83 12.21
CA SER A 101 -24.80 -3.17 12.67
C SER A 101 -23.82 -4.23 12.14
N ASP A 102 -23.64 -5.32 12.90
CA ASP A 102 -22.82 -6.47 12.49
C ASP A 102 -23.22 -7.02 11.11
N ARG A 103 -24.53 -7.06 10.81
CA ARG A 103 -25.04 -7.48 9.50
C ARG A 103 -24.55 -6.58 8.36
N GLN A 104 -24.61 -5.26 8.54
CA GLN A 104 -24.12 -4.29 7.55
C GLN A 104 -22.60 -4.37 7.40
N CYS A 105 -21.89 -4.54 8.50
CA CYS A 105 -20.43 -4.68 8.50
C CYS A 105 -19.98 -5.91 7.72
N LYS A 106 -20.59 -7.07 7.98
CA LYS A 106 -20.32 -8.31 7.23
C LYS A 106 -20.60 -8.15 5.74
N ALA A 107 -21.69 -7.45 5.38
CA ALA A 107 -22.01 -7.18 3.97
C ALA A 107 -20.95 -6.27 3.32
N LEU A 108 -20.52 -5.22 4.01
CA LEU A 108 -19.48 -4.31 3.54
C LEU A 108 -18.12 -5.02 3.41
N ILE A 109 -17.70 -5.80 4.40
CA ILE A 109 -16.47 -6.61 4.35
C ILE A 109 -16.49 -7.54 3.13
N LYS A 110 -17.59 -8.28 2.93
CA LYS A 110 -17.75 -9.18 1.76
C LYS A 110 -17.59 -8.42 0.45
N LYS A 111 -18.17 -7.22 0.35
CA LYS A 111 -18.09 -6.35 -0.82
C LYS A 111 -16.66 -5.83 -1.03
N MET A 112 -15.99 -5.37 0.03
CA MET A 112 -14.61 -4.93 -0.01
C MET A 112 -13.64 -6.04 -0.42
N LYS A 113 -13.82 -7.28 0.09
CA LYS A 113 -13.04 -8.44 -0.35
C LYS A 113 -13.23 -8.73 -1.84
N ARG A 114 -14.48 -8.74 -2.31
CA ARG A 114 -14.80 -8.96 -3.74
C ARG A 114 -14.16 -7.90 -4.65
N ALA A 115 -14.09 -6.66 -4.18
CA ALA A 115 -13.49 -5.53 -4.89
C ALA A 115 -11.96 -5.41 -4.69
N SER A 116 -11.32 -6.39 -4.04
CA SER A 116 -9.89 -6.34 -3.66
C SER A 116 -9.49 -5.10 -2.86
N VAL A 117 -10.42 -4.47 -2.12
CA VAL A 117 -10.12 -3.32 -1.26
C VAL A 117 -9.41 -3.78 0.02
N ILE A 118 -9.81 -4.94 0.54
CA ILE A 118 -9.13 -5.63 1.64
C ILE A 118 -8.95 -7.10 1.29
N THR A 119 -7.99 -7.75 1.95
CA THR A 119 -7.86 -9.20 1.99
C THR A 119 -7.70 -9.69 3.43
N GLU A 120 -7.90 -10.97 3.67
CA GLU A 120 -7.66 -11.61 4.97
C GLU A 120 -6.37 -12.42 4.91
N ILE A 121 -5.48 -12.19 5.87
CA ILE A 121 -4.22 -12.93 6.01
C ILE A 121 -4.21 -13.62 7.37
N SER A 122 -3.88 -14.91 7.38
CA SER A 122 -3.53 -15.64 8.60
C SER A 122 -2.02 -15.60 8.81
N PHE A 123 -1.60 -15.13 9.98
CA PHE A 123 -0.21 -15.09 10.43
C PHE A 123 -0.16 -15.53 11.89
N ASP A 124 0.63 -16.59 12.18
CA ASP A 124 0.77 -17.18 13.52
C ASP A 124 -0.57 -17.48 14.23
N GLY A 125 -1.57 -17.93 13.48
CA GLY A 125 -2.90 -18.28 14.01
C GLY A 125 -3.83 -17.09 14.26
N LEU A 126 -3.38 -15.86 13.99
CA LEU A 126 -4.19 -14.65 14.02
C LEU A 126 -4.61 -14.25 12.60
N VAL A 127 -5.86 -13.82 12.47
CA VAL A 127 -6.40 -13.31 11.20
C VAL A 127 -6.35 -11.79 11.21
N TYR A 128 -5.78 -11.23 10.15
CA TYR A 128 -5.68 -9.80 9.91
C TYR A 128 -6.45 -9.44 8.65
N PHE A 129 -7.26 -8.38 8.72
CA PHE A 129 -7.63 -7.66 7.51
C PHE A 129 -6.45 -6.80 7.07
N VAL A 130 -6.12 -6.86 5.79
CA VAL A 130 -5.05 -6.07 5.18
C VAL A 130 -5.66 -5.15 4.15
N PHE A 131 -5.30 -3.86 4.19
CA PHE A 131 -5.81 -2.86 3.27
C PHE A 131 -4.95 -2.79 2.01
N ASN A 132 -5.58 -2.74 0.84
CA ASN A 132 -4.86 -2.70 -0.43
C ASN A 132 -4.26 -1.30 -0.68
N PRO A 133 -2.94 -1.18 -0.89
CA PRO A 133 -2.27 0.10 -1.17
C PRO A 133 -2.81 0.89 -2.35
N LEU A 134 -3.48 0.24 -3.32
CA LEU A 134 -4.07 0.93 -4.47
C LEU A 134 -5.20 1.89 -4.09
N TYR A 135 -5.86 1.64 -2.96
CA TYR A 135 -6.98 2.46 -2.48
C TYR A 135 -6.61 3.32 -1.27
N GLY A 136 -5.48 3.04 -0.62
CA GLY A 136 -4.98 3.78 0.52
C GLY A 136 -3.66 3.20 1.00
N PHE A 137 -2.63 4.05 1.08
CA PHE A 137 -1.29 3.64 1.46
C PHE A 137 -0.70 4.61 2.48
N LYS A 138 -0.18 4.06 3.59
CA LYS A 138 0.38 4.86 4.70
C LYS A 138 1.89 5.08 4.66
N GLU A 139 2.59 4.38 3.77
CA GLU A 139 4.04 4.40 3.71
C GLU A 139 4.57 4.99 2.40
N LYS A 140 5.89 5.18 2.33
CA LYS A 140 6.58 5.57 1.09
C LYS A 140 6.95 4.37 0.23
N ARG A 141 7.15 3.19 0.84
CA ARG A 141 7.72 2.00 0.19
C ARG A 141 6.81 0.80 0.30
N LEU A 142 6.49 0.21 -0.84
CA LEU A 142 5.81 -1.07 -0.94
C LEU A 142 6.80 -2.16 -0.53
N THR A 143 6.51 -2.85 0.56
CA THR A 143 7.32 -3.95 1.09
C THR A 143 6.98 -5.27 0.39
N LEU A 144 7.88 -6.25 0.48
CA LEU A 144 7.67 -7.59 -0.09
C LEU A 144 6.36 -8.24 0.41
N ASN A 145 6.10 -8.20 1.72
CA ASN A 145 4.90 -8.79 2.30
C ASN A 145 3.63 -8.19 1.69
N VAL A 146 3.57 -6.85 1.60
CA VAL A 146 2.42 -6.16 1.03
C VAL A 146 2.27 -6.45 -0.46
N PHE A 147 3.37 -6.55 -1.21
CA PHE A 147 3.34 -7.01 -2.60
C PHE A 147 2.73 -8.41 -2.72
N LEU A 148 3.14 -9.34 -1.87
CA LEU A 148 2.64 -10.72 -1.93
C LEU A 148 1.17 -10.85 -1.52
N PHE A 149 0.67 -9.99 -0.62
CA PHE A 149 -0.75 -9.98 -0.25
C PHE A 149 -1.67 -9.60 -1.43
N PHE A 150 -1.20 -8.72 -2.32
CA PHE A 150 -1.96 -8.17 -3.45
C PHE A 150 -1.25 -8.37 -4.79
N GLN A 151 -0.62 -9.54 -4.95
CA GLN A 151 0.26 -9.82 -6.09
C GLN A 151 -0.47 -9.65 -7.44
N GLU A 152 -1.71 -10.11 -7.53
CA GLU A 152 -2.51 -10.06 -8.76
C GLU A 152 -2.93 -8.63 -9.12
N GLU A 153 -3.18 -7.79 -8.12
CA GLU A 153 -3.46 -6.37 -8.30
C GLU A 153 -2.20 -5.62 -8.71
N PHE A 154 -1.07 -5.88 -8.07
CA PHE A 154 0.19 -5.20 -8.36
C PHE A 154 0.79 -5.58 -9.72
N LYS A 155 0.61 -6.83 -10.18
CA LYS A 155 1.03 -7.26 -11.53
C LYS A 155 0.46 -6.39 -12.65
N LYS A 156 -0.68 -5.73 -12.41
CA LYS A 156 -1.37 -4.88 -13.40
C LYS A 156 -0.85 -3.45 -13.44
N VAL A 157 -0.19 -2.98 -12.38
CA VAL A 157 0.16 -1.56 -12.21
C VAL A 157 1.65 -1.32 -12.00
N LEU A 158 2.39 -2.31 -11.49
CA LEU A 158 3.83 -2.18 -11.25
C LEU A 158 4.62 -2.48 -12.54
N PRO A 159 5.76 -1.79 -12.75
CA PRO A 159 6.68 -2.15 -13.82
C PRO A 159 7.18 -3.59 -13.66
N LYS A 160 7.36 -4.29 -14.79
CA LYS A 160 7.81 -5.69 -14.82
C LYS A 160 9.07 -5.93 -13.97
N TRP A 161 10.08 -5.07 -14.09
CA TRP A 161 11.33 -5.21 -13.33
C TRP A 161 11.15 -5.15 -11.80
N VAL A 162 10.12 -4.44 -11.31
CA VAL A 162 9.79 -4.37 -9.88
C VAL A 162 9.16 -5.67 -9.41
N ILE A 163 8.26 -6.22 -10.23
CA ILE A 163 7.59 -7.51 -9.98
C ILE A 163 8.65 -8.61 -9.92
N ASP A 164 9.54 -8.66 -10.92
CA ASP A 164 10.60 -9.67 -11.01
C ASP A 164 11.50 -9.63 -9.76
N LYS A 165 11.91 -8.42 -9.31
CA LYS A 165 12.67 -8.26 -8.06
C LYS A 165 11.98 -8.80 -6.80
N PHE A 166 10.70 -8.46 -6.60
CA PHE A 166 9.98 -8.99 -5.44
C PHE A 166 9.83 -10.52 -5.50
N LEU A 167 9.68 -11.10 -6.70
CA LEU A 167 9.60 -12.55 -6.85
C LEU A 167 10.92 -13.24 -6.55
N GLU A 168 12.05 -12.64 -6.95
CA GLU A 168 13.39 -13.09 -6.57
C GLU A 168 13.55 -13.09 -5.04
N GLU A 169 13.23 -11.99 -4.37
CA GLU A 169 13.29 -11.90 -2.89
C GLU A 169 12.36 -12.91 -2.18
N ALA A 170 11.17 -13.17 -2.73
CA ALA A 170 10.21 -14.12 -2.17
C ALA A 170 10.74 -15.56 -2.17
N ILE A 171 11.47 -15.96 -3.21
CA ILE A 171 12.06 -17.30 -3.34
C ILE A 171 13.10 -17.53 -2.24
N GLU A 172 13.86 -16.49 -1.90
CA GLU A 172 14.89 -16.54 -0.85
C GLU A 172 14.29 -16.61 0.55
N LEU A 173 13.26 -15.80 0.84
CA LEU A 173 12.75 -15.61 2.19
C LEU A 173 11.68 -16.62 2.63
N ARG A 174 10.99 -17.29 1.69
CA ARG A 174 9.91 -18.26 1.96
C ARG A 174 8.92 -17.79 3.05
N PRO A 175 8.20 -16.69 2.81
CA PRO A 175 7.37 -16.07 3.83
C PRO A 175 6.28 -17.01 4.37
N LYS A 176 6.06 -16.96 5.69
CA LYS A 176 5.13 -17.83 6.42
C LYS A 176 3.81 -17.10 6.71
N PHE A 177 2.94 -17.01 5.71
CA PHE A 177 1.57 -16.54 5.90
C PHE A 177 0.63 -17.26 4.93
N GLN A 178 -0.67 -17.20 5.21
CA GLN A 178 -1.70 -17.75 4.32
C GLN A 178 -2.73 -16.67 3.96
N VAL A 179 -2.92 -16.45 2.66
CA VAL A 179 -4.01 -15.60 2.15
C VAL A 179 -5.32 -16.39 2.22
N ILE A 180 -6.31 -15.85 2.93
CA ILE A 180 -7.65 -16.43 3.05
C ILE A 180 -8.52 -15.87 1.92
N LYS A 181 -8.80 -16.69 0.91
CA LYS A 181 -9.67 -16.33 -0.23
C LYS A 181 -11.13 -16.40 0.19
#